data_AF-A0A9D9L986-F1
#
_entry.id   AF-A0A9D9L986-F1
#
_cell.length_a   1.000
_cell.length_b   1.000
_cell.length_c   1.000
_cell.angle_alpha   90.00
_cell.angle_beta   90.00
_cell.angle_gamma   90.00
#
_symmetry.space_group_name_H-M   'P 1'
#
loop_
_entity.id
_entity.type
_entity.pdbx_description
1 polymer ?
#
loop_
_entity_poly.entity_id
_entity_poly.type
_entity_poly.pdbx_seq_one_letter_code
_entity_poly.pdbx_strand_id
1 'polypeptide(L)'
;MINEQALRRDFEKVLAILSKVPKLDKTKRIPKEEYFTRAKNVYEGLHKRGLEVGLVFSDEHYCGDVPYLCGNCNVTVEQVGALVGPSGAHLVAGLEGGYVAEQLARGKNAGIHKAELLQLADEKYPVAAE
;
A
#
# COMPACT_ATOMS: atom_id res chain seq x y z
N MET A 1 -19.40 -32.04 28.80
CA MET A 1 -20.56 -31.73 27.92
C MET A 1 -20.70 -30.22 27.87
N ILE A 2 -20.70 -29.62 26.68
CA ILE A 2 -20.90 -28.17 26.52
C ILE A 2 -22.38 -27.88 26.84
N ASN A 3 -22.64 -26.88 27.68
CA ASN A 3 -24.00 -26.48 28.01
C ASN A 3 -24.59 -25.66 26.86
N GLU A 4 -25.34 -26.32 25.98
CA GLU A 4 -25.93 -25.73 24.77
C GLU A 4 -26.84 -24.53 25.06
N GLN A 5 -27.57 -24.54 26.18
CA GLN A 5 -28.44 -23.43 26.58
C GLN A 5 -27.68 -22.20 27.05
N ALA A 6 -26.52 -22.38 27.69
CA ALA A 6 -25.65 -21.26 28.05
C ALA A 6 -25.05 -20.65 26.78
N LEU A 7 -24.53 -21.50 25.88
CA LEU A 7 -23.94 -21.08 24.62
C LEU A 7 -24.93 -20.31 23.73
N ARG A 8 -26.18 -20.77 23.65
CA ARG A 8 -27.24 -20.09 22.89
C ARG A 8 -27.53 -18.68 23.41
N ARG A 9 -27.63 -18.51 24.73
CA ARG A 9 -27.82 -17.20 25.35
C ARG A 9 -26.67 -16.25 25.09
N ASP A 10 -25.43 -16.76 25.06
CA ASP A 10 -24.27 -15.92 24.76
C ASP A 10 -24.24 -15.50 23.29
N PHE A 11 -24.60 -16.38 22.35
CA PHE A 11 -24.78 -16.00 20.95
C PHE A 11 -25.89 -14.98 20.73
N GLU A 12 -27.01 -15.09 21.43
CA GLU A 12 -28.10 -14.10 21.35
C GLU A 12 -27.63 -12.70 21.77
N LYS A 13 -26.77 -12.60 22.79
CA LYS A 13 -26.15 -11.32 23.19
C LYS A 13 -25.23 -10.77 22.10
N VAL A 14 -24.38 -11.61 21.50
CA VAL A 14 -23.48 -11.20 20.41
C VAL A 14 -24.29 -10.71 19.21
N LEU A 15 -25.34 -11.45 18.81
CA LEU A 15 -26.22 -11.07 17.70
C LEU A 15 -26.97 -9.75 17.98
N ALA A 16 -27.39 -9.51 19.22
CA ALA A 16 -28.03 -8.27 19.63
C ALA A 16 -27.07 -7.05 19.58
N ILE A 17 -25.76 -7.27 19.74
CA ILE A 17 -24.74 -6.25 19.51
C ILE A 17 -24.55 -6.05 18.01
N LEU A 18 -24.30 -7.12 17.25
CA LEU A 18 -24.04 -7.06 15.81
C LEU A 18 -25.20 -6.44 15.01
N SER A 19 -26.45 -6.65 15.45
CA SER A 19 -27.63 -6.06 14.80
C SER A 19 -27.70 -4.54 14.92
N LYS A 20 -27.01 -3.95 15.90
CA LYS A 20 -26.93 -2.49 16.12
C LYS A 20 -25.69 -1.87 15.46
N VAL A 21 -24.74 -2.68 15.03
CA VAL A 21 -23.50 -2.18 14.41
C VAL A 21 -23.85 -1.64 13.00
N PRO A 22 -23.49 -0.38 12.68
CA PRO A 22 -23.69 0.13 11.34
C PRO A 22 -22.95 -0.71 10.31
N LYS A 23 -23.55 -0.90 9.13
CA LYS A 23 -22.91 -1.62 8.05
C LYS A 23 -21.63 -0.89 7.64
N LEU A 24 -20.50 -1.58 7.71
CA LEU A 24 -19.23 -1.06 7.20
C LEU A 24 -19.24 -1.11 5.67
N ASP A 25 -18.95 0.03 5.03
CA ASP A 25 -18.64 0.04 3.61
C ASP A 25 -17.25 -0.55 3.36
N LYS A 26 -17.24 -1.81 2.89
CA LYS A 26 -16.02 -2.55 2.56
C LYS A 26 -15.36 -2.10 1.26
N THR A 27 -16.03 -1.23 0.50
CA THR A 27 -15.55 -0.67 -0.77
C THR A 27 -14.87 0.68 -0.60
N LYS A 28 -14.95 1.30 0.58
CA LYS A 28 -14.26 2.56 0.87
C LYS A 28 -12.76 2.42 0.58
N ARG A 29 -12.24 3.29 -0.27
CA ARG A 29 -10.82 3.40 -0.63
C ARG A 29 -10.40 4.86 -0.57
N ILE A 30 -9.11 5.09 -0.37
CA ILE A 30 -8.53 6.43 -0.54
C ILE A 30 -8.60 6.79 -2.03
N PRO A 31 -9.19 7.95 -2.39
CA PRO A 31 -9.30 8.38 -3.77
C PRO A 31 -7.92 8.72 -4.35
N LYS A 32 -7.78 8.62 -5.68
CA LYS A 32 -6.51 8.84 -6.37
C LYS A 32 -5.95 10.25 -6.13
N GLU A 33 -6.85 11.22 -6.07
CA GLU A 33 -6.59 12.65 -5.89
C GLU A 33 -5.90 12.93 -4.55
N GLU A 34 -6.18 12.13 -3.53
CA GLU A 34 -5.52 12.24 -2.25
C GLU A 34 -4.05 11.84 -2.35
N TYR A 35 -3.72 10.73 -3.04
CA TYR A 35 -2.33 10.34 -3.27
C TYR A 35 -1.54 11.37 -4.09
N PHE A 36 -2.17 12.01 -5.09
CA PHE A 36 -1.59 13.15 -5.80
C PHE A 36 -1.25 14.30 -4.87
N THR A 37 -2.21 14.67 -4.01
CA THR A 37 -2.04 15.77 -3.06
C THR A 37 -0.92 15.48 -2.07
N ARG A 38 -0.86 14.24 -1.56
CA ARG A 38 0.20 13.79 -0.62
C ARG A 38 1.59 13.90 -1.26
N ALA A 39 1.78 13.33 -2.45
CA ALA A 39 3.05 13.38 -3.15
C ALA A 39 3.48 14.82 -3.50
N LYS A 40 2.53 15.64 -3.95
CA LYS A 40 2.77 17.06 -4.25
C LYS A 40 3.26 17.82 -3.01
N ASN A 41 2.60 17.66 -1.87
CA ASN A 41 2.97 18.35 -0.63
C ASN A 41 4.38 17.95 -0.16
N VAL A 42 4.74 16.67 -0.28
CA VAL A 42 6.10 16.19 0.04
C VAL A 42 7.11 16.81 -0.92
N TYR A 43 6.86 16.77 -2.23
CA TYR A 43 7.75 17.37 -3.23
C TYR A 43 7.95 18.87 -3.03
N GLU A 44 6.88 19.62 -2.74
CA GLU A 44 6.99 21.06 -2.43
C GLU A 44 7.85 21.32 -1.18
N GLY A 45 7.76 20.44 -0.17
CA GLY A 45 8.60 20.50 1.02
C GLY A 45 10.08 20.25 0.72
N LEU A 46 10.37 19.28 -0.15
CA LEU A 46 11.73 18.97 -0.62
C LEU A 46 12.30 20.11 -1.46
N HIS A 47 11.52 20.61 -2.41
CA HIS A 47 11.95 21.66 -3.34
C HIS A 47 12.27 22.98 -2.61
N LYS A 48 11.50 23.35 -1.57
CA LYS A 48 11.81 24.50 -0.70
C LYS A 48 13.17 24.41 -0.02
N ARG A 49 13.75 23.20 0.07
CA ARG A 49 15.07 22.94 0.64
C ARG A 49 16.16 22.72 -0.42
N GLY A 50 15.85 22.94 -1.70
CA GLY A 50 16.77 22.71 -2.81
C GLY A 50 16.99 21.23 -3.14
N LEU A 51 16.05 20.35 -2.75
CA LEU A 51 16.10 18.92 -3.07
C LEU A 51 15.15 18.62 -4.23
N GLU A 52 15.67 17.98 -5.29
CA GLU A 52 14.92 17.72 -6.52
C GLU A 52 14.10 16.42 -6.46
N VAL A 53 14.54 15.45 -5.67
CA VAL A 53 13.90 14.12 -5.54
C VAL A 53 13.95 13.66 -4.09
N GLY A 54 12.88 13.03 -3.64
CA GLY A 54 12.83 12.29 -2.38
C GLY A 54 12.91 10.79 -2.61
N LEU A 55 13.53 10.08 -1.68
CA LEU A 55 13.46 8.62 -1.60
C LEU A 55 12.65 8.27 -0.34
N VAL A 56 11.65 7.42 -0.50
CA VAL A 56 10.94 6.80 0.60
C VAL A 56 11.12 5.29 0.54
N PHE A 57 11.10 4.68 1.71
CA PHE A 57 11.32 3.26 1.87
C PHE A 57 10.37 2.74 2.94
N SER A 58 9.90 1.50 2.77
CA SER A 58 9.11 0.83 3.80
C SER A 58 9.42 -0.65 3.84
N ASP A 59 9.44 -1.16 5.06
CA ASP A 59 9.52 -2.58 5.40
C ASP A 59 8.52 -2.89 6.53
N GLU A 60 8.60 -4.08 7.11
CA GLU A 60 7.70 -4.51 8.17
C GLU A 60 7.77 -3.64 9.45
N HIS A 61 8.89 -2.95 9.66
CA HIS A 61 9.14 -2.10 10.83
C HIS A 61 8.95 -0.60 10.53
N TYR A 62 9.12 -0.19 9.27
CA TYR A 62 9.00 1.18 8.79
C TYR A 62 7.89 1.30 7.73
N CYS A 63 6.67 0.90 8.10
CA CYS A 63 5.57 0.65 7.18
C CYS A 63 4.72 1.88 6.78
N GLY A 64 5.25 3.10 6.91
CA GLY A 64 4.44 4.33 6.79
C GLY A 64 4.44 4.96 5.40
N ASP A 65 5.62 5.28 4.89
CA ASP A 65 5.77 6.26 3.82
C ASP A 65 5.29 5.75 2.46
N VAL A 66 5.65 4.51 2.11
CA VAL A 66 5.24 3.91 0.84
C VAL A 66 3.73 3.62 0.80
N PRO A 67 3.09 3.05 1.84
CA PRO A 67 1.63 2.95 1.88
C PRO A 67 0.93 4.32 1.85
N TYR A 68 1.49 5.33 2.51
CA TYR A 68 0.93 6.67 2.53
C TYR A 68 0.98 7.34 1.14
N LEU A 69 2.09 7.23 0.42
CA LEU A 69 2.30 7.95 -0.84
C LEU A 69 1.83 7.17 -2.06
N CYS A 70 1.95 5.85 -2.05
CA CYS A 70 1.70 5.00 -3.22
C CYS A 70 0.52 4.03 -3.00
N GLY A 71 0.07 3.83 -1.75
CA GLY A 71 -0.99 2.87 -1.44
C GLY A 71 -0.57 1.41 -1.60
N ASN A 72 0.73 1.14 -1.72
CA ASN A 72 1.30 -0.21 -1.69
C ASN A 72 1.51 -0.63 -0.24
N CYS A 73 0.71 -1.58 0.23
CA CYS A 73 0.77 -2.10 1.60
C CYS A 73 1.51 -3.45 1.70
N ASN A 74 2.32 -3.85 0.70
CA ASN A 74 3.05 -5.13 0.69
C ASN A 74 4.23 -5.21 1.68
N VAL A 75 4.35 -4.22 2.56
CA VAL A 75 5.50 -4.00 3.44
C VAL A 75 5.76 -5.15 4.42
N THR A 76 4.78 -6.01 4.67
CA THR A 76 4.93 -7.22 5.50
C THR A 76 5.47 -8.43 4.75
N VAL A 77 5.53 -8.37 3.42
CA VAL A 77 6.02 -9.45 2.55
C VAL A 77 7.37 -9.05 1.98
N GLU A 78 7.51 -7.81 1.54
CA GLU A 78 8.73 -7.31 0.89
C GLU A 78 9.03 -5.86 1.28
N GLN A 79 10.31 -5.53 1.23
CA GLN A 79 10.78 -4.16 1.32
C GLN A 79 10.45 -3.43 0.01
N VAL A 80 9.95 -2.19 0.11
CA VAL A 80 9.51 -1.42 -1.05
C VAL A 80 10.07 -0.01 -0.99
N GLY A 81 10.56 0.50 -2.13
CA GLY A 81 11.01 1.86 -2.28
C GLY A 81 10.14 2.67 -3.26
N ALA A 82 10.08 3.98 -3.06
CA ALA A 82 9.51 4.89 -4.04
C ALA A 82 10.32 6.20 -4.13
N LEU A 83 10.32 6.79 -5.32
CA LEU A 83 10.86 8.12 -5.57
C LEU A 83 9.72 9.14 -5.59
N VAL A 84 9.94 10.29 -4.98
CA VAL A 84 8.98 11.41 -4.98
C VAL A 84 9.58 12.56 -5.76
N GLY A 85 8.91 12.95 -6.84
CA GLY A 85 9.34 14.03 -7.73
C GLY A 85 8.19 14.89 -8.21
N PRO A 86 8.43 15.79 -9.18
CA PRO A 86 7.42 16.72 -9.68
C PRO A 86 6.22 16.01 -10.34
N SER A 87 6.40 14.78 -10.83
CA SER A 87 5.36 13.96 -11.45
C SER A 87 4.52 13.14 -10.45
N GLY A 88 4.90 13.12 -9.17
CA GLY A 88 4.24 12.32 -8.14
C GLY A 88 5.19 11.35 -7.45
N ALA A 89 4.62 10.29 -6.87
CA ALA A 89 5.38 9.21 -6.25
C ALA A 89 5.50 8.04 -7.24
N HIS A 90 6.65 7.38 -7.30
CA HIS A 90 6.94 6.33 -8.27
C HIS A 90 7.58 5.16 -7.55
N LEU A 91 6.91 4.01 -7.54
CA LEU A 91 7.44 2.77 -6.99
C LEU A 91 8.53 2.24 -7.90
N VAL A 92 9.63 1.80 -7.30
CA VAL A 92 10.71 1.09 -7.99
C VAL A 92 10.84 -0.27 -7.31
N ALA A 93 10.66 -1.34 -8.09
CA ALA A 93 10.68 -2.69 -7.57
C ALA A 93 11.36 -3.66 -8.55
N GLY A 94 11.85 -4.78 -8.03
CA GLY A 94 12.18 -5.95 -8.85
C GLY A 94 10.93 -6.54 -9.52
N LEU A 95 11.11 -7.58 -10.32
CA LEU A 95 10.03 -8.10 -11.17
C LEU A 95 8.84 -8.66 -10.38
N GLU A 96 9.09 -9.43 -9.32
CA GLU A 96 8.05 -9.95 -8.43
C GLU A 96 7.31 -8.84 -7.70
N GLY A 97 8.06 -8.00 -6.97
CA GLY A 97 7.50 -6.88 -6.21
C GLY A 97 6.75 -5.89 -7.09
N GLY A 98 7.15 -5.73 -8.36
CA GLY A 98 6.43 -4.94 -9.34
C GLY A 98 5.04 -5.49 -9.69
N TYR A 99 4.89 -6.81 -9.75
CA TYR A 99 3.58 -7.46 -9.96
C TYR A 99 2.65 -7.22 -8.77
N VAL A 100 3.17 -7.34 -7.54
CA VAL A 100 2.40 -7.06 -6.32
C VAL A 100 2.05 -5.56 -6.22
N ALA A 101 2.98 -4.67 -6.58
CA ALA A 101 2.74 -3.24 -6.66
C ALA A 101 1.60 -2.89 -7.63
N GLU A 102 1.48 -3.58 -8.78
CA GLU A 102 0.36 -3.37 -9.72
C GLU A 102 -0.99 -3.81 -9.15
N GLN A 103 -1.02 -4.77 -8.24
CA GLN A 103 -2.27 -5.17 -7.60
C GLN A 103 -2.69 -4.17 -6.52
N LEU A 104 -1.71 -3.63 -5.79
CA LEU A 104 -1.97 -2.80 -4.61
C LEU A 104 -2.00 -1.30 -4.90
N ALA A 105 -1.17 -0.81 -5.81
CA ALA A 105 -0.94 0.62 -6.05
C ALA A 105 -1.44 1.13 -7.41
N ARG A 106 -1.92 0.25 -8.29
CA ARG A 106 -2.33 0.65 -9.64
C ARG A 106 -3.39 1.75 -9.62
N GLY A 107 -3.08 2.81 -10.34
CA GLY A 107 -3.95 3.98 -10.46
C GLY A 107 -3.95 4.91 -9.25
N LYS A 108 -3.08 4.75 -8.24
CA LYS A 108 -3.04 5.57 -7.00
C LYS A 108 -1.94 6.65 -6.99
N ASN A 109 -1.73 7.34 -8.13
CA ASN A 109 -0.59 8.26 -8.30
C ASN A 109 0.79 7.60 -8.04
N ALA A 110 0.90 6.32 -8.40
CA ALA A 110 2.15 5.59 -8.41
C ALA A 110 2.48 5.21 -9.85
N GLY A 111 3.54 5.78 -10.42
CA GLY A 111 4.25 5.09 -11.50
C GLY A 111 4.86 3.81 -10.92
N ILE A 112 4.82 2.69 -11.64
CA ILE A 112 5.40 1.42 -11.19
C ILE A 112 6.50 1.07 -12.17
N HIS A 113 7.74 1.21 -11.71
CA HIS A 113 8.95 0.94 -12.48
C HIS A 113 9.52 -0.40 -12.05
N LYS A 114 9.49 -1.35 -12.98
CA LYS A 114 10.04 -2.70 -12.80
C LYS A 114 11.47 -2.68 -13.31
N ALA A 115 12.43 -2.57 -12.40
CA ALA A 115 13.85 -2.45 -12.74
C ALA A 115 14.48 -3.84 -12.85
N GLU A 116 14.99 -4.20 -14.03
CA GLU A 116 15.65 -5.50 -14.24
C GLU A 116 16.89 -5.66 -13.33
N LEU A 117 17.56 -4.56 -12.99
CA LEU A 117 18.71 -4.54 -12.07
C LEU A 117 18.37 -5.11 -10.67
N LEU A 118 17.11 -5.06 -10.26
CA LEU A 118 16.65 -5.57 -8.96
C LEU A 118 16.20 -7.04 -9.02
N GLN A 119 16.33 -7.69 -10.18
CA GLN A 119 16.00 -9.10 -10.35
C GLN A 119 17.00 -9.98 -9.58
N LEU A 120 16.48 -10.93 -8.79
CA LEU A 120 17.33 -11.90 -8.12
C LEU A 120 17.89 -12.89 -9.15
N ALA A 121 19.11 -13.38 -8.90
CA ALA A 121 19.71 -14.41 -9.73
C ALA A 121 18.77 -15.62 -9.83
N ASP A 122 18.56 -16.11 -11.05
CA ASP A 122 17.70 -17.25 -11.41
C ASP A 122 16.18 -17.01 -11.40
N GLU A 123 15.68 -15.81 -11.09
CA GLU A 123 14.28 -15.48 -11.34
C GLU A 123 14.01 -15.31 -12.85
N LYS A 124 12.90 -15.84 -13.34
CA LYS A 124 12.40 -15.55 -14.70
C LYS A 124 10.94 -15.15 -14.62
N TYR A 125 10.69 -13.85 -14.58
CA TYR A 125 9.33 -13.31 -14.59
C TYR A 125 8.96 -12.80 -15.98
N PRO A 126 7.77 -13.14 -16.52
CA PRO A 126 7.34 -12.71 -17.85
C PRO A 126 6.78 -11.28 -17.80
N VAL A 127 7.62 -10.30 -17.45
CA VAL A 127 7.23 -8.90 -17.32
C VAL A 127 8.08 -8.02 -18.23
N ALA A 128 7.45 -7.01 -18.82
CA ALA A 128 8.18 -5.91 -19.44
C ALA A 128 8.87 -5.12 -18.32
N ALA A 129 10.18 -5.18 -18.29
CA ALA A 129 11.04 -4.43 -17.38
C ALA A 129 11.64 -3.22 -18.12
N GLU A 130 12.04 -2.22 -17.32
CA GLU A 130 12.84 -1.08 -17.76
C GLU A 130 14.32 -1.30 -17.46
#